data_AF-A0A945Z389-F1
#
_entry.id   AF-A0A945Z389-F1
#
_cell.length_a   1.000
_cell.length_b   1.000
_cell.length_c   1.000
_cell.angle_alpha   90.00
_cell.angle_beta   90.00
_cell.angle_gamma   90.00
#
_symmetry.space_group_name_H-M   'P 1'
#
loop_
_entity.id
_entity.type
_entity.pdbx_description
1 polymer ?
#
loop_
_entity_poly.entity_id
_entity_poly.type
_entity_poly.pdbx_seq_one_letter_code
_entity_poly.pdbx_strand_id
1 'polypeptide(L)' 'KFNKSKLPRSFEPEIDKVVKIRDVPGTIVKIDEENVYLDCNHPLAGKDVMFYIRIIGIE' A
#
# COMPACT_ATOMS: atom_id res chain seq x y z
N LYS A 1 -1.20 9.46 3.80
CA LYS A 1 -0.26 10.55 4.17
C LYS A 1 0.13 10.39 5.63
N PHE A 2 1.41 10.37 5.95
CA PHE A 2 1.93 10.35 7.32
C PHE A 2 2.97 11.44 7.50
N ASN A 3 3.03 12.03 8.70
CA ASN A 3 4.08 12.98 9.05
C ASN A 3 5.35 12.22 9.44
N LYS A 4 6.52 12.68 8.97
CA LYS A 4 7.83 12.06 9.21
C LYS A 4 8.15 11.92 10.71
N SER A 5 7.67 12.83 11.56
CA SER A 5 7.86 12.76 13.02
C SER A 5 7.24 11.52 13.66
N LYS A 6 6.27 10.87 13.00
CA LYS A 6 5.61 9.65 13.49
C LYS A 6 6.33 8.38 13.03
N LEU A 7 7.35 8.48 12.19
CA LEU A 7 8.13 7.34 11.73
C LEU A 7 9.10 6.87 12.83
N PRO A 8 9.36 5.56 12.95
CA PRO A 8 10.43 5.06 13.80
C PRO A 8 11.76 5.74 13.47
N ARG A 9 12.56 6.08 14.49
CA ARG A 9 13.86 6.76 14.28
C ARG A 9 14.83 5.99 13.40
N SER A 10 14.72 4.66 13.37
CA SER A 10 15.55 3.76 12.56
C SER A 10 15.02 3.56 11.13
N PHE A 11 13.89 4.18 10.78
CA PHE A 11 13.25 4.02 9.49
C PHE A 11 13.51 5.25 8.61
N GLU A 12 14.36 5.08 7.61
CA GLU A 12 14.54 6.07 6.55
C GLU A 12 13.54 5.81 5.42
N PRO A 13 12.62 6.76 5.13
CA PRO A 13 11.67 6.64 4.04
C PRO A 13 12.38 6.89 2.69
N GLU A 14 12.11 6.03 1.72
CA GLU A 14 12.63 6.12 0.34
C GLU A 14 11.48 5.89 -0.63
N ILE A 15 11.52 6.55 -1.80
CA ILE A 15 10.54 6.30 -2.88
C ILE A 15 10.65 4.84 -3.34
N ASP A 16 9.53 4.24 -3.71
CA ASP A 16 9.36 2.83 -4.12
C ASP A 16 9.57 1.79 -3.02
N LYS A 17 9.90 2.21 -1.79
CA LYS A 17 9.99 1.32 -0.63
C LYS A 17 8.60 0.82 -0.24
N VAL A 18 8.45 -0.50 -0.17
CA VAL A 18 7.22 -1.16 0.31
C VAL A 18 7.26 -1.24 1.83
N VAL A 19 6.20 -0.78 2.47
CA VAL A 19 5.98 -0.85 3.92
C VAL A 19 4.69 -1.60 4.20
N LYS A 20 4.57 -2.17 5.41
CA LYS A 20 3.35 -2.83 5.88
C LYS A 20 2.67 -1.95 6.92
N ILE A 21 1.39 -1.66 6.71
CA ILE A 21 0.57 -0.87 7.64
C ILE A 21 -0.63 -1.72 8.03
N ARG A 22 -0.69 -2.19 9.28
CA ARG A 22 -1.77 -3.03 9.80
C ARG A 22 -2.13 -4.18 8.83
N ASP A 23 -1.08 -4.89 8.42
CA ASP A 23 -1.11 -6.00 7.47
C ASP A 23 -1.41 -5.70 6.00
N VAL A 24 -1.67 -4.44 5.64
CA VAL A 24 -1.83 -4.01 4.25
C VAL A 24 -0.50 -3.49 3.71
N PRO A 25 0.00 -3.99 2.56
CA PRO A 25 1.17 -3.41 1.91
C PRO A 25 0.84 -2.04 1.33
N GLY A 26 1.80 -1.11 1.42
CA GLY A 26 1.74 0.17 0.73
C GLY A 26 3.12 0.61 0.25
N THR A 27 3.16 1.33 -0.86
CA THR A 27 4.41 1.78 -1.49
C THR A 27 4.56 3.29 -1.29
N ILE A 28 5.75 3.75 -0.88
CA ILE A 28 6.02 5.18 -0.81
C ILE A 28 6.13 5.76 -2.22
N VAL A 29 5.19 6.63 -2.59
CA VAL A 29 5.12 7.22 -3.94
C VAL A 29 5.57 8.67 -3.99
N LYS A 30 5.61 9.34 -2.83
CA LYS A 30 6.09 10.73 -2.71
C LYS A 30 6.56 11.02 -1.30
N ILE A 31 7.62 11.79 -1.20
CA ILE A 31 8.13 12.36 0.05
C ILE A 31 8.22 13.87 -0.16
N ASP A 32 7.61 14.66 0.71
CA ASP A 32 7.83 16.11 0.78
C ASP A 32 8.60 16.46 2.07
N GLU A 33 8.69 17.74 2.43
CA GLU A 33 9.45 18.19 3.60
C GLU A 33 8.97 17.53 4.91
N GLU A 34 7.66 17.46 5.11
CA GLU A 34 7.05 17.01 6.37
C GLU A 34 6.42 15.62 6.29
N ASN A 35 6.10 15.15 5.09
CA ASN A 35 5.17 14.06 4.88
C ASN A 35 5.70 12.99 3.92
N VAL A 36 5.19 11.78 4.17
CA VAL A 36 5.32 10.61 3.31
C VAL A 36 3.94 10.22 2.80
N TYR A 37 3.85 10.01 1.50
CA TYR A 37 2.64 9.59 0.79
C TYR A 37 2.81 8.14 0.35
N LEU A 38 1.78 7.35 0.61
CA LEU A 38 1.76 5.93 0.31
C LEU A 38 0.62 5.64 -0.63
N ASP A 39 0.90 4.79 -1.61
CA ASP A 39 -0.11 4.09 -2.37
C ASP A 39 -0.40 2.75 -1.66
N CYS A 40 -1.63 2.60 -1.18
CA CYS A 40 -2.12 1.37 -0.56
C CYS A 40 -3.17 0.67 -1.43
N ASN A 41 -3.27 1.03 -2.71
CA ASN A 41 -4.16 0.35 -3.62
C ASN A 41 -3.73 -1.09 -3.84
N HIS A 42 -4.70 -1.96 -4.07
CA HIS A 42 -4.42 -3.32 -4.51
C HIS A 42 -3.66 -3.29 -5.86
N PRO A 43 -2.74 -4.22 -6.15
CA PRO A 43 -2.01 -4.26 -7.42
C PRO A 43 -2.88 -4.36 -8.69
N LEU A 44 -4.16 -4.74 -8.51
CA LEU A 44 -5.16 -4.84 -9.57
C LEU A 44 -6.18 -3.70 -9.56
N ALA A 45 -6.04 -2.70 -8.69
CA ALA A 45 -6.93 -1.55 -8.66
C ALA A 45 -6.89 -0.81 -10.00
N GLY A 46 -8.07 -0.50 -10.56
CA GLY A 46 -8.21 0.15 -11.85
C GLY A 46 -7.89 -0.72 -13.07
N LYS A 47 -7.67 -2.03 -12.89
CA LYS A 47 -7.48 -2.98 -14.00
C LYS A 47 -8.76 -3.76 -14.26
N ASP A 48 -9.05 -4.00 -15.53
CA ASP A 48 -10.08 -4.98 -15.92
C ASP A 48 -9.58 -6.39 -15.58
N VAL A 49 -10.37 -7.11 -14.79
CA VAL A 49 -10.04 -8.45 -14.29
C VAL A 49 -11.11 -9.44 -14.72
N MET A 50 -10.70 -10.52 -15.39
CA MET A 50 -11.59 -11.58 -15.85
C MET A 50 -11.45 -12.80 -14.93
N PHE A 51 -12.57 -13.23 -14.33
CA PHE A 51 -12.62 -14.41 -13.47
C PHE A 51 -13.49 -15.49 -14.10
N TYR A 52 -12.99 -16.73 -14.07
CA TYR A 52 -13.78 -17.93 -14.33
C TYR A 52 -14.22 -18.53 -13.01
N ILE A 53 -15.50 -18.38 -12.69
CA ILE A 53 -16.06 -18.84 -11.42
C ILE A 53 -16.73 -20.20 -11.62
N ARG A 54 -16.44 -21.15 -10.73
CA ARG A 54 -17.15 -22.43 -10.62
C ARG A 54 -17.77 -22.54 -9.24
N ILE A 55 -19.08 -22.73 -9.19
CA ILE A 55 -19.79 -22.98 -7.93
C ILE A 55 -19.50 -24.42 -7.49
N ILE A 56 -19.01 -24.57 -6.26
CA ILE A 56 -18.67 -25.87 -5.66
C ILE A 56 -19.76 -26.38 -4.68
N GLY A 57 -20.67 -25.51 -4.25
CA GLY A 57 -21.77 -25.80 -3.33
C GLY A 57 -22.44 -24.52 -2.84
N ILE A 58 -23.61 -24.65 -2.20
CA ILE A 58 -24.32 -23.59 -1.48
C ILE A 58 -24.61 -24.10 -0.06
N GLU A 59 -24.49 -23.22 0.95
CA GLU A 59 -24.84 -23.49 2.36
C GLU A 59 -26.18 -22.85 2.71
#